data_AF-A0A4S8KMV2-F1
#
_entry.id   AF-A0A4S8KMV2-F1
#
_cell.length_a   1.000
_cell.length_b   1.000
_cell.length_c   1.000
_cell.angle_alpha   90.00
_cell.angle_beta   90.00
_cell.angle_gamma   90.00
#
_symmetry.space_group_name_H-M   'P 1'
#
loop_
_entity.id
_entity.type
_entity.pdbx_description
1 polymer ?
#
loop_
_entity_poly.entity_id
_entity_poly.type
_entity_poly.pdbx_seq_one_letter_code
_entity_poly.pdbx_strand_id
1 'polypeptide(L)'
;MFSSSLPFLSLLSFFSFVIPSIVEVHAAINVTVDNSDPGILYRPLGSWSLDDSYDSGATDHFTGDQDAWAAFNFTGIAVYYLVHLYPSSLPTGGMISLDGGPAVAVTMWNPDRDSYGRQWETVWSAANLTNTTHMLNVSWWPNQLNQFISLDTIMYTIDNETDATSAGSAQPTASGADFGSSTTSSSNNTVPIVYSSSSNYEKLRRLQLRILLR
;
A
#
# COMPACT_ATOMS: atom_id res chain seq x y z
N MET A 1 -60.31 17.26 -67.17
CA MET A 1 -59.01 16.61 -67.44
C MET A 1 -57.98 17.33 -66.59
N PHE A 2 -57.59 16.74 -65.44
CA PHE A 2 -56.29 16.07 -65.21
C PHE A 2 -55.12 16.97 -65.67
N SER A 3 -54.14 17.34 -64.86
CA SER A 3 -53.39 16.48 -63.94
C SER A 3 -52.63 17.32 -62.92
N SER A 4 -52.66 16.87 -61.68
CA SER A 4 -51.77 17.24 -60.58
C SER A 4 -50.35 16.71 -60.82
N SER A 5 -49.33 17.43 -60.34
CA SER A 5 -48.00 16.87 -60.08
C SER A 5 -47.31 17.67 -58.97
N LEU A 6 -47.28 17.08 -57.77
CA LEU A 6 -46.28 17.32 -56.74
C LEU A 6 -45.13 16.35 -57.01
N PRO A 7 -43.85 16.73 -56.80
CA PRO A 7 -43.13 16.16 -55.65
C PRO A 7 -41.94 17.06 -55.19
N PHE A 8 -41.06 16.78 -54.23
CA PHE A 8 -40.61 15.59 -53.51
C PHE A 8 -39.94 16.17 -52.24
N LEU A 9 -40.56 16.06 -51.06
CA LEU A 9 -39.90 16.44 -49.80
C LEU A 9 -38.97 15.28 -49.42
N SER A 10 -37.66 15.48 -49.59
CA SER A 10 -36.62 14.54 -49.19
C SER A 10 -36.59 14.45 -47.65
N LEU A 11 -37.21 13.40 -47.12
CA LEU A 11 -37.20 13.06 -45.72
C LEU A 11 -35.85 12.39 -45.40
N LEU A 12 -34.82 13.20 -45.14
CA LEU A 12 -33.53 12.70 -44.65
C LEU A 12 -33.75 12.17 -43.23
N SER A 13 -34.05 10.87 -43.13
CA SER A 13 -34.16 10.15 -41.87
C SER A 13 -32.77 10.09 -41.24
N PHE A 14 -32.52 10.98 -40.28
CA PHE A 14 -31.40 10.88 -39.36
C PHE A 14 -31.63 9.68 -38.44
N PHE A 15 -31.13 8.52 -38.83
CA PHE A 15 -30.92 7.41 -37.90
C PHE A 15 -29.85 7.84 -36.89
N SER A 16 -30.26 8.43 -35.77
CA SER A 16 -29.42 8.53 -34.57
C SER A 16 -29.15 7.12 -34.06
N PHE A 17 -28.04 6.54 -34.50
CA PHE A 17 -27.51 5.32 -33.91
C PHE A 17 -27.06 5.67 -32.49
N VAL A 18 -27.92 5.38 -31.50
CA VAL A 18 -27.54 5.44 -30.10
C VAL A 18 -26.52 4.32 -29.90
N ILE A 19 -25.23 4.66 -29.98
CA ILE A 19 -24.15 3.75 -29.59
C ILE A 19 -24.25 3.67 -28.07
N PRO A 20 -24.60 2.51 -27.48
CA PRO A 20 -24.50 2.35 -26.04
C PRO A 20 -23.01 2.49 -25.68
N SER A 21 -22.66 3.54 -24.93
CA SER A 21 -21.35 3.63 -24.31
C SER A 21 -21.24 2.46 -23.34
N ILE A 22 -20.47 1.45 -23.70
CA ILE A 22 -20.08 0.39 -22.78
C ILE A 22 -19.15 1.07 -21.77
N VAL A 23 -19.67 1.30 -20.56
CA VAL A 23 -18.84 1.72 -19.43
C VAL A 23 -18.21 0.46 -18.88
N GLU A 24 -16.91 0.30 -19.07
CA GLU A 24 -16.17 -0.73 -18.37
C GLU A 24 -16.18 -0.40 -16.87
N VAL A 25 -16.78 -1.28 -16.08
CA VAL A 25 -16.76 -1.20 -14.62
C VAL A 25 -15.57 -2.02 -14.18
N HIS A 26 -14.47 -1.35 -13.87
CA HIS A 26 -13.29 -1.96 -13.26
C HIS A 26 -13.44 -1.94 -11.74
N ALA A 27 -13.13 -3.06 -11.09
CA ALA A 27 -13.21 -3.19 -9.64
C ALA A 27 -11.84 -2.97 -9.02
N ALA A 28 -11.62 -1.78 -8.47
CA ALA A 28 -10.42 -1.46 -7.72
C ALA A 28 -10.42 -2.15 -6.35
N ILE A 29 -9.30 -2.77 -5.97
CA ILE A 29 -9.13 -3.49 -4.71
C ILE A 29 -7.95 -2.88 -3.94
N ASN A 30 -8.17 -2.55 -2.67
CA ASN A 30 -7.09 -2.14 -1.78
C ASN A 30 -6.42 -3.35 -1.13
N VAL A 31 -5.10 -3.36 -1.17
CA VAL A 31 -4.24 -4.35 -0.51
C VAL A 31 -3.42 -3.64 0.55
N THR A 32 -3.49 -4.13 1.77
CA THR A 32 -2.72 -3.62 2.91
C THR A 32 -1.52 -4.52 3.14
N VAL A 33 -0.36 -3.91 3.34
CA VAL A 33 0.94 -4.55 3.55
C VAL A 33 1.48 -4.08 4.89
N ASP A 34 1.68 -5.03 5.78
CA ASP A 34 2.27 -4.83 7.10
C ASP A 34 3.79 -4.62 7.00
N ASN A 35 4.38 -3.86 7.92
CA ASN A 35 5.83 -3.62 7.98
C ASN A 35 6.70 -4.86 8.26
N SER A 36 6.10 -6.00 8.55
CA SER A 36 6.79 -7.29 8.63
C SER A 36 6.76 -8.07 7.31
N ASP A 37 6.15 -7.53 6.25
CA ASP A 37 6.06 -8.19 4.95
C ASP A 37 7.46 -8.42 4.34
N PRO A 38 7.80 -9.66 3.94
CA PRO A 38 9.14 -9.98 3.41
C PRO A 38 9.44 -9.34 2.06
N GLY A 39 8.43 -8.80 1.36
CA GLY A 39 8.58 -7.99 0.16
C GLY A 39 9.12 -6.59 0.43
N ILE A 40 9.15 -6.13 1.68
CA ILE A 40 9.74 -4.85 2.07
C ILE A 40 11.24 -5.03 2.29
N LEU A 41 12.04 -4.26 1.54
CA LEU A 41 13.49 -4.29 1.61
C LEU A 41 14.02 -3.21 2.54
N TYR A 42 14.48 -3.60 3.73
CA TYR A 42 15.11 -2.70 4.70
C TYR A 42 16.64 -2.63 4.51
N ARG A 43 17.19 -1.42 4.53
CA ARG A 43 18.63 -1.15 4.46
C ARG A 43 19.07 0.00 5.39
N PRO A 44 20.32 -0.05 5.90
CA PRO A 44 21.20 -1.22 5.87
C PRO A 44 20.62 -2.37 6.72
N LEU A 45 21.02 -3.60 6.41
CA LEU A 45 20.51 -4.79 7.10
C LEU A 45 20.90 -4.74 8.58
N GLY A 46 19.92 -4.98 9.47
CA GLY A 46 20.14 -5.02 10.91
C GLY A 46 20.12 -3.66 11.62
N SER A 47 20.02 -2.54 10.90
CA SER A 47 19.83 -1.21 11.51
C SER A 47 18.38 -0.92 11.89
N TRP A 48 17.44 -1.71 11.39
CA TRP A 48 16.01 -1.55 11.66
C TRP A 48 15.56 -2.43 12.82
N SER A 49 14.69 -1.89 13.68
CA SER A 49 14.11 -2.57 14.83
C SER A 49 12.59 -2.62 14.70
N LEU A 50 12.00 -3.77 14.99
CA LEU A 50 10.56 -3.93 15.10
C LEU A 50 10.11 -3.66 16.54
N ASP A 51 9.07 -2.86 16.72
CA ASP A 51 8.35 -2.67 17.98
C ASP A 51 6.87 -2.99 17.78
N ASP A 52 6.36 -3.94 18.55
CA ASP A 52 4.98 -4.42 18.56
C ASP A 52 4.33 -4.21 19.94
N SER A 53 4.96 -3.40 20.80
CA SER A 53 4.60 -3.27 22.21
C SER A 53 3.61 -2.14 22.51
N TYR A 54 2.97 -1.59 21.47
CA TYR A 54 2.01 -0.50 21.60
C TYR A 54 0.65 -1.02 22.09
N ASP A 55 0.05 -0.31 23.05
CA ASP A 55 -1.29 -0.63 23.57
C ASP A 55 -2.39 -0.58 22.49
N SER A 56 -2.14 0.11 21.38
CA SER A 56 -3.02 0.16 20.21
C SER A 56 -3.02 -1.14 19.40
N GLY A 57 -2.06 -2.04 19.63
CA GLY A 57 -1.77 -3.17 18.75
C GLY A 57 -1.06 -2.78 17.45
N ALA A 58 -0.60 -1.53 17.35
CA ALA A 58 0.23 -1.10 16.23
C ALA A 58 1.58 -1.83 16.23
N THR A 59 2.19 -1.94 15.06
CA THR A 59 3.56 -2.44 14.87
C THR A 59 4.33 -1.39 14.09
N ASP A 60 5.57 -1.14 14.48
CA ASP A 60 6.46 -0.21 13.78
C ASP A 60 7.83 -0.83 13.51
N HIS A 61 8.33 -0.62 12.30
CA HIS A 61 9.69 -0.94 11.93
C HIS A 61 10.45 0.37 11.76
N PHE A 62 11.37 0.67 12.67
CA PHE A 62 11.99 1.97 12.77
C PHE A 62 13.52 1.90 12.89
N THR A 63 14.19 3.01 12.60
CA THR A 63 15.62 3.17 12.79
C THR A 63 16.02 4.63 12.99
N GLY A 64 17.13 4.84 13.71
CA GLY A 64 17.79 6.15 13.84
C GLY A 64 19.02 6.30 12.93
N ASP A 65 19.27 5.32 12.06
CA ASP A 65 20.37 5.34 11.11
C ASP A 65 20.07 6.33 9.96
N GLN A 66 20.96 7.30 9.76
CA GLN A 66 20.76 8.40 8.80
C GLN A 66 20.96 7.99 7.34
N ASP A 67 21.56 6.82 7.10
CA ASP A 67 21.75 6.26 5.76
C ASP A 67 20.68 5.20 5.43
N ALA A 68 19.69 5.02 6.33
CA ALA A 68 18.68 4.00 6.18
C ALA A 68 17.59 4.34 5.16
N TRP A 69 17.08 3.28 4.53
CA TRP A 69 15.93 3.32 3.63
C TRP A 69 15.19 1.98 3.62
N ALA A 70 13.93 2.04 3.23
CA ALA A 70 13.06 0.90 2.96
C ALA A 70 12.45 1.06 1.56
N ALA A 71 12.37 -0.03 0.81
CA ALA A 71 11.70 -0.02 -0.49
C ALA A 71 10.67 -1.15 -0.61
N PHE A 72 9.59 -0.89 -1.34
CA PHE A 72 8.53 -1.84 -1.60
C PHE A 72 8.07 -1.73 -3.05
N ASN A 73 8.06 -2.87 -3.75
CA ASN A 73 7.55 -2.95 -5.11
C ASN A 73 6.10 -3.43 -5.07
N PHE A 74 5.22 -2.72 -5.79
CA PHE A 74 3.81 -3.08 -5.93
C PHE A 74 3.37 -2.95 -7.38
N THR A 75 2.26 -3.57 -7.75
CA THR A 75 1.58 -3.32 -9.04
C THR A 75 0.20 -2.77 -8.74
N GLY A 76 -0.13 -1.60 -9.26
CA GLY A 76 -1.38 -0.94 -8.94
C GLY A 76 -1.49 0.49 -9.44
N ILE A 77 -2.62 1.11 -9.17
CA ILE A 77 -3.01 2.45 -9.65
C ILE A 77 -2.96 3.53 -8.57
N ALA A 78 -2.74 3.14 -7.31
CA ALA A 78 -2.55 4.04 -6.19
C ALA A 78 -1.72 3.39 -5.08
N VAL A 79 -1.08 4.23 -4.26
CA VAL A 79 -0.37 3.83 -3.04
C VAL A 79 -0.54 4.90 -1.96
N TYR A 80 -0.64 4.46 -0.72
CA TYR A 80 -0.85 5.26 0.47
C TYR A 80 0.17 4.81 1.52
N TYR A 81 0.83 5.78 2.14
CA TYR A 81 1.73 5.57 3.25
C TYR A 81 1.02 5.95 4.55
N LEU A 82 0.74 4.95 5.38
CA LEU A 82 -0.03 5.10 6.60
C LEU A 82 0.88 4.91 7.80
N VAL A 83 0.69 5.75 8.81
CA VAL A 83 1.40 5.66 10.08
C VAL A 83 0.46 5.98 11.23
N HIS A 84 0.70 5.37 12.39
CA HIS A 84 0.28 5.98 13.64
C HIS A 84 1.26 7.11 14.00
N LEU A 85 0.73 8.32 14.23
CA LEU A 85 1.60 9.45 14.52
C LEU A 85 2.33 9.29 15.86
N TYR A 86 3.64 9.52 15.84
CA TYR A 86 4.49 9.54 17.02
C TYR A 86 4.18 10.75 17.93
N PRO A 87 4.45 10.64 19.25
CA PRO A 87 4.31 11.76 20.16
C PRO A 87 5.37 12.85 19.92
N SER A 88 5.10 14.05 20.43
CA SER A 88 5.98 15.23 20.38
C SER A 88 7.40 15.00 20.90
N SER A 89 7.57 14.04 21.82
CA SER A 89 8.85 13.66 22.40
C SER A 89 9.73 12.78 21.50
N LEU A 90 9.18 12.24 20.40
CA LEU A 90 9.86 11.38 19.45
C LEU A 90 9.63 11.85 18.00
N PRO A 91 10.19 13.01 17.61
CA PRO A 91 10.00 13.51 16.26
C PRO A 91 10.52 12.50 15.23
N THR A 92 9.62 12.09 14.34
CA THR A 92 9.84 11.01 13.37
C THR A 92 9.40 11.48 12.00
N GLY A 93 10.20 11.26 10.96
CA GLY A 93 9.86 11.71 9.63
C GLY A 93 10.79 11.14 8.58
N GLY A 94 10.36 11.18 7.32
CA GLY A 94 11.08 10.52 6.23
C GLY A 94 10.93 11.26 4.91
N MET A 95 11.73 10.84 3.95
CA MET A 95 11.65 11.25 2.54
C MET A 95 11.00 10.11 1.77
N ILE A 96 9.88 10.39 1.11
CA ILE A 96 9.14 9.40 0.31
C ILE A 96 9.30 9.72 -1.17
N SER A 97 9.69 8.74 -1.97
CA SER A 97 9.71 8.83 -3.43
C SER A 97 9.02 7.64 -4.09
N LEU A 98 8.58 7.84 -5.32
CA LEU A 98 7.95 6.81 -6.16
C LEU A 98 8.71 6.74 -7.48
N ASP A 99 9.09 5.53 -7.90
CA ASP A 99 9.74 5.24 -9.19
C ASP A 99 11.01 6.05 -9.46
N GLY A 100 11.76 6.36 -8.40
CA GLY A 100 12.98 7.19 -8.50
C GLY A 100 12.70 8.68 -8.77
N GLY A 101 11.45 9.12 -8.68
CA GLY A 101 11.05 10.52 -8.76
C GLY A 101 11.53 11.36 -7.56
N PRO A 102 11.23 12.67 -7.57
CA PRO A 102 11.58 13.58 -6.48
C PRO A 102 11.03 13.10 -5.14
N ALA A 103 11.85 13.14 -4.10
CA ALA A 103 11.44 12.76 -2.76
C ALA A 103 10.70 13.89 -2.05
N VAL A 104 9.61 13.55 -1.35
CA VAL A 104 8.77 14.45 -0.57
C VAL A 104 9.03 14.21 0.91
N ALA A 105 9.35 15.27 1.65
CA ALA A 105 9.49 15.21 3.09
C ALA A 105 8.13 15.04 3.76
N VAL A 106 8.03 14.09 4.70
CA VAL A 106 6.80 13.82 5.45
C VAL A 106 7.07 13.77 6.94
N THR A 107 6.17 14.38 7.70
CA THR A 107 6.16 14.36 9.16
C THR A 107 5.31 13.18 9.63
N MET A 108 5.84 12.37 10.53
CA MET A 108 5.19 11.17 11.10
C MET A 108 4.97 11.30 12.61
N TRP A 109 4.96 12.52 13.13
CA TRP A 109 4.71 12.84 14.54
C TRP A 109 3.73 13.99 14.67
N ASN A 110 3.11 14.11 15.85
CA ASN A 110 2.18 15.19 16.16
C ASN A 110 2.73 16.04 17.33
N PRO A 111 3.00 17.34 17.13
CA PRO A 111 3.52 18.21 18.18
C PRO A 111 2.56 18.43 19.35
N ASP A 112 1.26 18.23 19.12
CA ASP A 112 0.21 18.48 20.11
C ASP A 112 -0.21 17.21 20.86
N ARG A 113 0.51 16.09 20.67
CA ARG A 113 0.22 14.81 21.32
C ARG A 113 1.42 14.31 22.11
N ASP A 114 1.17 13.93 23.36
CA ASP A 114 2.17 13.33 24.25
C ASP A 114 2.16 11.79 24.21
N SER A 115 1.26 11.21 23.42
CA SER A 115 1.11 9.77 23.27
C SER A 115 1.05 9.37 21.80
N TYR A 116 1.40 8.11 21.56
CA TYR A 116 1.36 7.49 20.24
C TYR A 116 -0.08 7.43 19.70
N GLY A 117 -0.24 7.67 18.40
CA GLY A 117 -1.53 7.64 17.70
C GLY A 117 -2.21 6.27 17.83
N ARG A 118 -3.54 6.26 17.95
CA ARG A 118 -4.34 5.01 17.98
C ARG A 118 -4.99 4.66 16.65
N GLN A 119 -4.94 5.58 15.70
CA GLN A 119 -5.51 5.42 14.36
C GLN A 119 -4.42 5.70 13.35
N TRP A 120 -4.45 4.97 12.24
CA TRP A 120 -3.63 5.28 11.09
C TRP A 120 -4.02 6.64 10.51
N GLU A 121 -3.00 7.40 10.14
CA GLU A 121 -3.12 8.63 9.37
C GLU A 121 -2.35 8.46 8.06
N THR A 122 -2.96 8.82 6.94
CA THR A 122 -2.28 8.85 5.64
C THR A 122 -1.41 10.11 5.58
N VAL A 123 -0.09 9.94 5.64
CA VAL A 123 0.85 11.07 5.60
C VAL A 123 1.38 11.34 4.20
N TRP A 124 1.21 10.38 3.27
CA TRP A 124 1.53 10.56 1.86
C TRP A 124 0.72 9.59 0.99
N SER A 125 0.46 9.98 -0.26
CA SER A 125 -0.16 9.10 -1.24
C SER A 125 0.18 9.51 -2.67
N ALA A 126 0.04 8.57 -3.60
CA ALA A 126 0.02 8.80 -5.03
C ALA A 126 -1.14 8.00 -5.65
N ALA A 127 -1.84 8.61 -6.61
CA ALA A 127 -3.01 8.03 -7.26
C ALA A 127 -3.00 8.35 -8.76
N ASN A 128 -3.91 7.74 -9.52
CA ASN A 128 -3.95 7.80 -10.98
C ASN A 128 -2.64 7.32 -11.62
N LEU A 129 -2.00 6.31 -11.00
CA LEU A 129 -0.84 5.64 -11.56
C LEU A 129 -1.31 4.70 -12.68
N THR A 130 -0.43 4.41 -13.63
CA THR A 130 -0.67 3.32 -14.60
C THR A 130 -0.67 1.99 -13.86
N ASN A 131 -1.50 1.02 -14.24
CA ASN A 131 -1.54 -0.29 -13.58
C ASN A 131 -0.29 -1.14 -13.95
N THR A 132 0.87 -0.72 -13.44
CA THR A 132 2.19 -1.26 -13.74
C THR A 132 2.96 -1.49 -12.45
N THR A 133 4.15 -2.08 -12.53
CA THR A 133 5.00 -2.20 -11.34
C THR A 133 5.62 -0.85 -10.97
N HIS A 134 5.45 -0.47 -9.71
CA HIS A 134 5.98 0.74 -9.10
C HIS A 134 6.89 0.38 -7.92
N MET A 135 7.81 1.28 -7.59
CA MET A 135 8.69 1.17 -6.42
C MET A 135 8.48 2.37 -5.49
N LEU A 136 7.89 2.11 -4.32
CA LEU A 136 7.85 3.05 -3.21
C LEU A 136 9.18 2.99 -2.46
N ASN A 137 9.79 4.14 -2.18
CA ASN A 137 11.00 4.24 -1.38
C ASN A 137 10.81 5.25 -0.24
N VAL A 138 11.15 4.82 0.97
CA VAL A 138 11.13 5.63 2.20
C VAL A 138 12.56 5.73 2.71
N SER A 139 13.07 6.93 2.95
CA SER A 139 14.47 7.15 3.35
C SER A 139 14.58 8.22 4.43
N TRP A 140 15.76 8.30 5.04
CA TRP A 140 16.05 9.30 6.06
C TRP A 140 15.76 10.73 5.58
N TRP A 141 15.05 11.50 6.41
CA TRP A 141 14.88 12.93 6.19
C TRP A 141 15.91 13.71 7.00
N PRO A 142 16.88 14.39 6.35
CA PRO A 142 17.91 15.20 7.03
C PRO A 142 17.33 16.50 7.63
N ASN A 143 16.39 16.37 8.57
CA ASN A 143 15.85 17.43 9.40
C ASN A 143 16.41 17.26 10.82
N GLN A 144 16.96 18.34 11.38
CA GLN A 144 17.59 18.33 12.70
C GLN A 144 16.66 17.91 13.85
N LEU A 145 15.35 17.96 13.65
CA LEU A 145 14.37 17.52 14.65
C LEU A 145 14.17 16.01 14.65
N ASN A 146 14.24 15.36 13.49
CA ASN A 146 13.89 13.95 13.36
C ASN A 146 14.95 13.06 14.00
N GLN A 147 14.49 12.16 14.87
CA GLN A 147 15.33 11.17 15.54
C GLN A 147 15.24 9.80 14.87
N PHE A 148 14.14 9.55 14.16
CA PHE A 148 13.85 8.26 13.54
C PHE A 148 13.19 8.42 12.17
N ILE A 149 13.33 7.37 11.37
CA ILE A 149 12.38 7.02 10.32
C ILE A 149 11.65 5.75 10.76
N SER A 150 10.38 5.63 10.39
CA SER A 150 9.57 4.45 10.68
C SER A 150 8.73 4.07 9.47
N LEU A 151 8.46 2.78 9.33
CA LEU A 151 7.49 2.17 8.42
C LEU A 151 6.49 1.34 9.24
N ASP A 152 5.22 1.69 9.09
CA ASP A 152 4.07 1.07 9.77
C ASP A 152 3.26 0.27 8.75
N THR A 153 2.52 0.95 7.88
CA THR A 153 1.62 0.28 6.94
C THR A 153 1.68 0.91 5.55
N ILE A 154 1.76 0.06 4.52
CA ILE A 154 1.59 0.47 3.13
C ILE A 154 0.24 -0.06 2.64
N MET A 155 -0.53 0.76 1.94
CA MET A 155 -1.73 0.30 1.24
C MET A 155 -1.60 0.67 -0.23
N TYR A 156 -1.88 -0.26 -1.14
CA TYR A 156 -1.91 0.02 -2.57
C TYR A 156 -3.20 -0.49 -3.19
N THR A 157 -3.59 0.12 -4.30
CA THR A 157 -4.83 -0.23 -5.01
C THR A 157 -4.48 -0.94 -6.31
N ILE A 158 -4.99 -2.14 -6.49
CA ILE A 158 -4.90 -2.90 -7.73
C ILE A 158 -6.13 -2.59 -8.56
N ASP A 159 -5.94 -2.35 -9.86
CA ASP A 159 -7.06 -2.38 -10.80
C ASP A 159 -7.28 -3.81 -11.25
N ASN A 160 -8.37 -4.44 -10.79
CA ASN A 160 -8.72 -5.78 -11.21
C ASN A 160 -9.39 -5.65 -12.57
N GLU A 161 -8.57 -5.60 -13.62
CA GLU A 161 -9.00 -5.90 -14.98
C GLU A 161 -9.45 -7.36 -14.96
N THR A 162 -10.68 -7.62 -14.48
CA THR A 162 -11.31 -8.92 -14.70
C THR A 162 -11.34 -9.07 -16.20
N ASP A 163 -10.48 -9.94 -16.72
CA ASP A 163 -10.40 -10.34 -18.12
C ASP A 163 -11.79 -10.22 -18.70
N ALA A 164 -12.00 -9.16 -19.48
CA ALA A 164 -13.14 -9.05 -20.38
C ALA A 164 -12.89 -10.14 -21.41
N THR A 165 -13.13 -11.38 -20.98
CA THR A 165 -13.02 -12.58 -21.76
C THR A 165 -14.09 -12.37 -22.81
N SER A 166 -13.65 -11.84 -23.94
CA SER A 166 -14.46 -11.79 -25.14
C SER A 166 -15.00 -13.19 -25.30
N ALA A 167 -16.30 -13.36 -25.07
CA ALA A 167 -16.99 -14.64 -25.17
C ALA A 167 -16.97 -15.08 -26.63
N GLY A 168 -15.81 -15.52 -27.12
CA GLY A 168 -15.68 -16.31 -28.32
C GLY A 168 -16.22 -17.68 -27.99
N SER A 169 -17.38 -18.01 -28.54
CA SER A 169 -18.00 -19.33 -28.40
C SER A 169 -17.09 -20.40 -29.01
N ALA A 170 -16.19 -20.97 -28.21
CA ALA A 170 -15.49 -22.20 -28.56
C ALA A 170 -16.21 -23.38 -27.89
N GLN A 171 -16.81 -24.20 -28.75
CA GLN A 171 -17.53 -25.44 -28.48
C GLN A 171 -16.66 -26.46 -27.71
N PRO A 172 -17.21 -27.20 -26.73
CA PRO A 172 -16.42 -28.12 -25.90
C PRO A 172 -16.08 -29.40 -26.68
N THR A 173 -14.84 -29.87 -26.56
CA THR A 173 -14.46 -31.27 -26.83
C THR A 173 -13.89 -31.86 -25.55
N ALA A 174 -14.61 -32.83 -25.00
CA ALA A 174 -14.28 -33.53 -23.76
C ALA A 174 -13.35 -34.73 -24.00
N SER A 175 -12.32 -34.88 -23.19
CA SER A 175 -11.67 -36.12 -22.70
C SER A 175 -10.40 -35.66 -21.95
N GLY A 176 -10.09 -35.98 -20.69
CA GLY A 176 -10.43 -37.08 -19.81
C GLY A 176 -9.10 -37.67 -19.30
N ALA A 177 -8.74 -37.45 -18.02
CA ALA A 177 -7.93 -38.35 -17.17
C ALA A 177 -7.52 -37.68 -15.84
N ASP A 178 -8.14 -38.21 -14.81
CA ASP A 178 -7.77 -38.39 -13.39
C ASP A 178 -6.27 -38.51 -13.06
N PHE A 179 -5.83 -37.98 -11.89
CA PHE A 179 -5.01 -38.63 -10.83
C PHE A 179 -4.20 -37.64 -9.96
N GLY A 180 -4.28 -37.81 -8.63
CA GLY A 180 -3.13 -37.59 -7.74
C GLY A 180 -3.29 -36.61 -6.57
N SER A 181 -4.03 -37.01 -5.53
CA SER A 181 -4.06 -36.35 -4.21
C SER A 181 -2.81 -36.70 -3.39
N SER A 182 -2.17 -35.70 -2.79
CA SER A 182 -1.34 -35.90 -1.59
C SER A 182 -1.45 -34.71 -0.64
N THR A 183 -1.94 -34.99 0.57
CA THR A 183 -2.15 -34.06 1.68
C THR A 183 -1.02 -34.29 2.67
N THR A 184 -0.27 -33.25 3.03
CA THR A 184 0.74 -33.33 4.10
C THR A 184 0.40 -32.32 5.17
N SER A 185 0.01 -32.82 6.33
CA SER A 185 -0.38 -32.05 7.51
C SER A 185 0.86 -31.78 8.37
N SER A 186 1.24 -30.51 8.56
CA SER A 186 2.29 -30.11 9.51
C SER A 186 1.66 -29.42 10.73
N SER A 187 1.71 -30.11 11.87
CA SER A 187 1.34 -29.62 13.19
C SER A 187 2.45 -28.75 13.78
N ASN A 188 2.16 -27.47 14.07
CA ASN A 188 3.06 -26.62 14.85
C ASN A 188 2.55 -26.47 16.28
N ASN A 189 3.43 -26.84 17.22
CA ASN A 189 3.34 -26.67 18.66
C ASN A 189 3.28 -25.18 19.03
N THR A 190 2.27 -24.77 19.79
CA THR A 190 2.19 -23.46 20.43
C THR A 190 2.74 -23.56 21.86
N VAL A 191 3.86 -22.90 22.13
CA VAL A 191 4.39 -22.66 23.48
C VAL A 191 3.80 -21.33 23.98
N PRO A 192 3.29 -21.23 25.22
CA PRO A 192 2.78 -19.97 25.76
C PRO A 192 3.93 -19.04 26.14
N ILE A 193 4.03 -17.89 25.48
CA ILE A 193 4.93 -16.81 25.85
C ILE A 193 4.28 -15.97 26.95
N VAL A 194 4.94 -15.94 28.12
CA VAL A 194 4.59 -15.08 29.25
C VAL A 194 5.19 -13.70 28.99
N TYR A 195 4.36 -12.71 28.71
CA TYR A 195 4.80 -11.31 28.59
C TYR A 195 4.85 -10.68 29.98
N SER A 196 6.07 -10.42 30.48
CA SER A 196 6.30 -9.58 31.65
C SER A 196 6.25 -8.10 31.24
N SER A 197 5.22 -7.38 31.67
CA SER A 197 4.95 -5.97 31.39
C SER A 197 5.79 -5.01 32.24
N SER A 198 7.09 -4.91 31.96
CA SER A 198 7.94 -3.84 32.53
C SER A 198 8.22 -2.74 31.49
N SER A 199 7.49 -1.63 31.64
CA SER A 199 7.55 -0.31 30.99
C SER A 199 8.46 -0.09 29.76
N ASN A 200 7.83 -0.02 28.59
CA ASN A 200 8.44 0.25 27.27
C ASN A 200 9.19 1.60 27.19
N TYR A 201 8.85 2.57 28.04
CA TYR A 201 9.59 3.83 28.17
C TYR A 201 11.05 3.65 28.62
N GLU A 202 11.34 2.66 29.46
CA GLU A 202 12.72 2.36 29.88
C GLU A 202 13.52 1.67 28.78
N LYS A 203 12.86 0.91 27.89
CA LYS A 203 13.54 0.25 26.76
C LYS A 203 13.95 1.27 25.69
N LEU A 204 13.06 2.20 25.33
CA LEU A 204 13.36 3.31 24.43
C LEU A 204 14.39 4.28 25.02
N ARG A 205 14.29 4.62 26.32
CA ARG A 205 15.34 5.40 27.01
C ARG A 205 16.68 4.69 27.04
N ARG A 206 16.71 3.36 27.26
CA ARG A 206 17.96 2.58 27.21
C ARG A 206 18.52 2.46 25.81
N LEU A 207 17.67 2.43 24.77
CA LEU A 207 18.11 2.49 23.38
C LEU A 207 18.72 3.86 23.06
N GLN A 208 18.08 4.95 23.49
CA GLN A 208 18.64 6.31 23.37
C GLN A 208 19.94 6.47 24.16
N LEU A 209 20.05 5.92 25.38
CA LEU A 209 21.30 5.93 26.15
C LEU A 209 22.42 5.12 25.48
N ARG A 210 22.10 4.03 24.78
CA ARG A 210 23.10 3.23 24.05
C ARG A 210 23.59 3.92 22.78
N ILE A 211 22.72 4.69 22.11
CA ILE A 211 23.06 5.46 20.91
C ILE A 211 23.89 6.70 21.28
N LEU A 212 23.61 7.35 22.42
CA LEU A 212 24.37 8.52 22.91
C LEU A 212 25.77 8.19 23.50
N LEU A 213 26.09 6.90 23.71
CA LEU A 213 27.35 6.44 24.31
C LEU A 213 28.33 5.82 23.28
N ARG A 214 28.08 6.01 21.98
CA ARG A 214 29.02 5.69 20.90
C ARG A 214 29.38 6.95 20.13
#